data_AF-A0A501QFH8-F1
#
_entry.id   AF-A0A501QFH8-F1
#
_cell.length_a   1.000
_cell.length_b   1.000
_cell.length_c   1.000
_cell.angle_alpha   90.00
_cell.angle_beta   90.00
_cell.angle_gamma   90.00
#
_symmetry.space_group_name_H-M   'P 1'
#
loop_
_entity.id
_entity.type
_entity.pdbx_description
1 polymer ?
#
loop_
_entity_poly.entity_id
_entity_poly.type
_entity_poly.pdbx_seq_one_letter_code
_entity_poly.pdbx_strand_id
1 'polypeptide(L)'
;METPLTHQEILQFTEVYLSDIATLKTIFFQAFPQNQSITPAFGVPFLVAKKENETVAFASLTLNAKDGIDFNIYNNPIMTEEEKLIFVSFVTNYIKKQDTGNYHNPEQLKNMINKILQWLN
;
A
#
# COMPACT_ATOMS: atom_id res chain seq x y z
N MET A 1 -22.93 17.07 31.77
CA MET A 1 -22.84 17.32 30.32
C MET A 1 -21.98 16.21 29.76
N GLU A 2 -22.61 15.26 29.08
CA GLU A 2 -21.90 14.17 28.40
C GLU A 2 -21.50 14.70 27.04
N THR A 3 -20.21 14.95 26.84
CA THR A 3 -19.64 15.18 25.51
C THR A 3 -19.69 13.85 24.75
N PRO A 4 -20.36 13.76 23.59
CA PRO A 4 -20.18 12.59 22.75
C PRO A 4 -18.73 12.64 22.25
N LEU A 5 -17.90 11.75 22.79
CA LEU A 5 -16.60 11.41 22.23
C LEU A 5 -16.88 10.92 20.81
N THR A 6 -16.86 11.83 19.85
CA THR A 6 -16.71 11.49 18.44
C THR A 6 -15.34 10.86 18.36
N HIS A 7 -15.28 9.52 18.44
CA HIS A 7 -14.11 8.75 18.03
C HIS A 7 -13.86 9.14 16.57
N GLN A 8 -13.06 10.18 16.35
CA GLN A 8 -12.39 10.35 15.08
C GLN A 8 -11.41 9.19 15.04
N GLU A 9 -11.80 8.10 14.40
CA GLU A 9 -10.94 6.94 14.20
C GLU A 9 -9.65 7.43 13.53
N ILE A 10 -8.56 7.49 14.29
CA ILE A 10 -7.31 8.07 13.82
C ILE A 10 -6.67 7.06 12.87
N LEU A 11 -6.54 7.44 11.59
CA LEU A 11 -5.73 6.68 10.64
C LEU A 11 -4.27 6.68 11.09
N GLN A 12 -3.69 5.49 11.22
CA GLN A 12 -2.28 5.30 11.54
C GLN A 12 -1.53 4.84 10.29
N PHE A 13 -0.32 5.34 10.08
CA PHE A 13 0.53 4.95 8.96
C PHE A 13 1.78 4.25 9.47
N THR A 14 2.05 3.04 8.98
CA THR A 14 3.22 2.26 9.39
C THR A 14 3.87 1.58 8.19
N GLU A 15 5.14 1.19 8.32
CA GLU A 15 5.80 0.33 7.34
C GLU A 15 5.15 -1.06 7.28
N VAL A 16 5.29 -1.73 6.15
CA VAL A 16 4.79 -3.10 5.94
C VAL A 16 5.70 -4.10 6.66
N TYR A 17 5.10 -5.00 7.44
CA TYR A 17 5.77 -6.17 8.00
C TYR A 17 5.33 -7.45 7.29
N LEU A 18 6.12 -8.51 7.43
CA LEU A 18 5.79 -9.83 6.86
C LEU A 18 4.43 -10.36 7.33
N SER A 19 4.04 -10.03 8.57
CA SER A 19 2.75 -10.38 9.15
C SER A 19 1.56 -9.71 8.45
N ASP A 20 1.76 -8.56 7.79
CA ASP A 20 0.67 -7.84 7.11
C ASP A 20 0.33 -8.46 5.75
N ILE A 21 1.23 -9.27 5.15
CA ILE A 21 1.13 -9.76 3.76
C ILE A 21 -0.19 -10.49 3.47
N ALA A 22 -0.67 -11.32 4.38
CA ALA A 22 -1.94 -12.03 4.18
C ALA A 22 -3.11 -11.04 3.99
N THR A 23 -3.15 -9.99 4.81
CA THR A 23 -4.15 -8.93 4.71
C THR A 23 -3.98 -8.11 3.44
N LEU A 24 -2.74 -7.81 3.02
CA LEU A 24 -2.47 -7.08 1.78
C LEU A 24 -2.96 -7.84 0.55
N LYS A 25 -2.78 -9.17 0.51
CA LYS A 25 -3.32 -10.02 -0.56
C LYS A 25 -4.84 -9.92 -0.63
N THR A 26 -5.52 -9.97 0.51
CA THR A 26 -6.99 -9.81 0.56
C THR A 26 -7.43 -8.47 -0.01
N ILE A 27 -6.81 -7.37 0.41
CA ILE A 27 -7.12 -6.02 -0.09
C ILE A 27 -6.85 -5.94 -1.62
N PHE A 28 -5.75 -6.53 -2.09
CA PHE A 28 -5.43 -6.54 -3.51
C PHE A 28 -6.45 -7.32 -4.34
N PHE A 29 -6.88 -8.50 -3.89
CA PHE A 29 -7.90 -9.28 -4.60
C PHE A 29 -9.27 -8.63 -4.56
N GLN A 30 -9.58 -7.81 -3.55
CA GLN A 30 -10.79 -6.98 -3.57
C GLN A 30 -10.76 -5.93 -4.69
N ALA A 31 -9.58 -5.34 -4.96
CA ALA A 31 -9.40 -4.42 -6.08
C ALA A 31 -9.38 -5.13 -7.45
N PHE A 32 -8.97 -6.41 -7.49
CA PHE A 32 -8.91 -7.22 -8.70
C PHE A 32 -9.56 -8.60 -8.51
N PRO A 33 -10.90 -8.66 -8.40
CA PRO A 33 -11.62 -9.89 -8.04
C PRO A 33 -11.50 -11.01 -9.08
N GLN A 34 -11.07 -10.69 -10.31
CA GLN A 34 -10.87 -11.66 -11.39
C GLN A 34 -9.48 -12.33 -11.35
N ASN A 35 -8.55 -11.85 -10.53
CA ASN A 35 -7.20 -12.39 -10.45
C ASN A 35 -7.18 -13.61 -9.52
N GLN A 36 -6.70 -14.75 -10.04
CA GLN A 36 -6.53 -15.99 -9.25
C GLN A 36 -5.15 -16.06 -8.56
N SER A 37 -4.23 -15.18 -8.93
CA SER A 37 -2.86 -15.11 -8.41
C SER A 37 -2.41 -13.65 -8.28
N ILE A 38 -1.33 -13.44 -7.51
CA ILE A 38 -0.72 -12.11 -7.39
C ILE A 38 -0.04 -11.77 -8.72
N THR A 39 -0.37 -10.59 -9.26
CA THR A 39 0.16 -10.09 -10.52
C THR A 39 1.22 -9.01 -10.28
N PRO A 40 2.05 -8.63 -11.28
CA PRO A 40 3.02 -7.55 -11.11
C PRO A 40 2.44 -6.22 -10.64
N ALA A 41 1.13 -6.00 -10.82
CA ALA A 41 0.44 -4.82 -10.28
C ALA A 41 0.50 -4.75 -8.75
N PHE A 42 0.62 -5.90 -8.05
CA PHE A 42 0.78 -5.92 -6.60
C PHE A 42 2.03 -5.15 -6.13
N GLY A 43 3.07 -5.09 -6.96
CA GLY A 43 4.26 -4.29 -6.71
C GLY A 43 5.08 -4.75 -5.49
N VAL A 44 5.78 -3.80 -4.89
CA VAL A 44 6.48 -3.96 -3.60
C VAL A 44 5.77 -3.11 -2.54
N PRO A 45 4.96 -3.72 -1.65
CA PRO A 45 4.31 -3.00 -0.57
C PRO A 45 5.34 -2.40 0.41
N PHE A 46 5.12 -1.15 0.83
CA PHE A 46 6.06 -0.44 1.73
C PHE A 46 5.37 0.33 2.86
N LEU A 47 4.12 0.74 2.71
CA LEU A 47 3.34 1.39 3.78
C LEU A 47 1.94 0.80 3.88
N VAL A 48 1.39 0.82 5.09
CA VAL A 48 0.00 0.46 5.39
C VAL A 48 -0.70 1.60 6.12
N ALA A 49 -2.00 1.74 5.85
CA ALA A 49 -2.91 2.57 6.62
C ALA A 49 -3.75 1.64 7.53
N LYS A 50 -3.73 1.93 8.83
CA LYS A 50 -4.47 1.17 9.85
C LYS A 50 -5.55 2.03 10.49
N LYS A 51 -6.70 1.42 10.76
CA LYS A 51 -7.85 2.02 11.41
C LYS A 51 -8.33 1.01 12.46
N GLU A 52 -8.36 1.41 13.73
CA GLU A 52 -8.71 0.52 14.85
C GLU A 52 -7.98 -0.84 14.84
N ASN A 53 -6.67 -0.83 14.52
CA ASN A 53 -5.79 -2.01 14.31
C ASN A 53 -6.09 -2.87 13.07
N GLU A 54 -7.07 -2.53 12.25
CA GLU A 54 -7.30 -3.16 10.95
C GLU A 54 -6.53 -2.44 9.84
N THR A 55 -5.83 -3.18 8.98
CA THR A 55 -5.25 -2.60 7.77
C THR A 55 -6.35 -2.31 6.76
N VAL A 56 -6.59 -1.03 6.48
CA VAL A 56 -7.64 -0.57 5.55
C VAL A 56 -7.08 -0.21 4.17
N ALA A 57 -5.79 0.09 4.07
CA ALA A 57 -5.14 0.30 2.79
C ALA A 57 -3.64 0.02 2.86
N PHE A 58 -3.01 -0.12 1.69
CA PHE A 58 -1.56 -0.16 1.57
C PHE A 58 -1.07 0.56 0.31
N ALA A 59 0.17 1.03 0.39
CA ALA A 59 0.89 1.60 -0.73
C ALA A 59 1.94 0.62 -1.23
N SER A 60 2.07 0.53 -2.54
CA SER A 60 3.00 -0.37 -3.19
C SER A 60 3.75 0.33 -4.32
N LEU A 61 5.06 0.10 -4.41
CA LEU A 61 5.86 0.56 -5.53
C LEU A 61 5.57 -0.28 -6.75
N THR A 62 5.31 0.38 -7.87
CA THR A 62 4.97 -0.26 -9.14
C THR A 62 5.83 0.31 -10.27
N LEU A 63 5.80 -0.37 -11.41
CA LEU A 63 6.38 0.14 -12.65
C LEU A 63 5.25 0.75 -13.48
N ASN A 64 5.45 1.97 -13.95
CA ASN A 64 4.54 2.60 -14.89
C ASN A 64 4.81 2.13 -16.34
N ALA A 65 3.98 2.56 -17.28
CA ALA A 65 4.06 2.15 -18.69
C ALA A 65 5.36 2.56 -19.41
N LYS A 66 6.17 3.44 -18.81
CA LYS A 66 7.47 3.89 -19.34
C LYS A 66 8.64 3.24 -18.59
N ASP A 67 8.39 2.15 -17.86
CA ASP A 67 9.35 1.49 -16.97
C ASP A 67 9.93 2.45 -15.90
N GLY A 68 9.21 3.50 -15.54
CA GLY A 68 9.54 4.37 -14.41
C GLY A 68 8.95 3.83 -13.11
N ILE A 69 9.56 4.23 -11.99
CA ILE A 69 9.02 3.92 -10.66
C ILE A 69 7.83 4.83 -10.39
N ASP A 70 6.75 4.23 -9.91
CA ASP A 70 5.54 4.90 -9.43
C ASP A 70 5.03 4.18 -8.18
N PHE A 71 3.89 4.61 -7.64
CA PHE A 71 3.20 3.89 -6.57
C PHE A 71 1.70 3.79 -6.83
N ASN A 72 1.11 2.71 -6.33
CA ASN A 72 -0.34 2.53 -6.28
C ASN A 72 -0.81 2.42 -4.83
N ILE A 73 -2.04 2.90 -4.60
CA ILE A 73 -2.76 2.71 -3.35
C ILE A 73 -3.87 1.70 -3.58
N TYR A 74 -3.90 0.67 -2.74
CA TYR A 74 -4.97 -0.31 -2.68
C TYR A 74 -5.70 -0.15 -1.35
N ASN A 75 -6.99 0.14 -1.42
CA ASN A 75 -7.82 0.34 -0.23
C ASN A 75 -8.99 -0.64 -0.24
N ASN A 76 -9.39 -1.06 0.96
CA ASN A 76 -10.64 -1.77 1.16
C ASN A 76 -11.83 -0.75 1.15
N PRO A 77 -13.08 -1.24 1.11
CA PRO A 77 -14.26 -0.37 1.14
C PRO A 77 -14.49 0.39 2.46
N ILE A 78 -13.75 0.07 3.52
CA ILE A 78 -13.87 0.73 4.85
C ILE A 78 -13.21 2.11 4.79
N MET A 79 -12.16 2.27 3.98
CA MET A 79 -11.47 3.55 3.80
C MET A 79 -12.32 4.51 2.94
N THR A 80 -12.57 5.70 3.48
CA THR A 80 -13.23 6.80 2.76
C THR A 80 -12.29 7.49 1.77
N GLU A 81 -12.85 8.23 0.82
CA GLU A 81 -12.05 9.00 -0.16
C GLU A 81 -11.23 10.12 0.52
N GLU A 82 -11.73 10.73 1.59
CA GLU A 82 -10.97 11.73 2.36
C GLU A 82 -9.74 11.12 3.04
N GLU A 83 -9.91 9.97 3.70
CA GLU A 83 -8.81 9.23 4.32
C GLU A 83 -7.79 8.76 3.28
N LYS A 84 -8.26 8.34 2.10
CA LYS A 84 -7.42 7.96 0.97
C LYS A 84 -6.55 9.11 0.49
N LEU A 85 -7.10 10.32 0.35
CA LEU A 85 -6.33 11.50 -0.03
C LEU A 85 -5.27 11.87 1.03
N ILE A 86 -5.60 11.70 2.31
CA ILE A 86 -4.63 11.88 3.40
C ILE A 86 -3.49 10.86 3.27
N PHE A 87 -3.82 9.59 3.02
CA PHE A 87 -2.81 8.53 2.86
C PHE A 87 -1.94 8.75 1.61
N VAL A 88 -2.53 9.12 0.46
CA VAL A 88 -1.78 9.48 -0.76
C VAL A 88 -0.80 10.63 -0.47
N SER A 89 -1.24 11.65 0.28
CA SER A 89 -0.40 12.78 0.67
C SER A 89 0.74 12.35 1.58
N PHE A 90 0.46 11.47 2.56
CA PHE A 90 1.47 10.89 3.43
C PHE A 90 2.51 10.09 2.64
N VAL A 91 2.07 9.19 1.76
CA VAL A 91 2.92 8.35 0.91
C VAL A 91 3.81 9.20 0.00
N THR A 92 3.24 10.23 -0.64
CA THR A 92 3.98 11.16 -1.49
C THR A 92 5.09 11.85 -0.71
N ASN A 93 4.79 12.32 0.50
CA ASN A 93 5.77 12.96 1.37
C ASN A 93 6.81 11.98 1.91
N TYR A 94 6.40 10.74 2.19
CA TYR A 94 7.28 9.67 2.63
C TYR A 94 8.33 9.37 1.55
N ILE A 95 7.91 9.12 0.31
CA ILE A 95 8.81 8.85 -0.81
C ILE A 95 9.77 10.03 -1.03
N LYS A 96 9.28 11.28 -1.02
CA LYS A 96 10.12 12.47 -1.18
C LYS A 96 11.20 12.62 -0.12
N LYS A 97 10.96 12.11 1.09
CA LYS A 97 11.93 12.16 2.21
C LYS A 97 12.95 11.03 2.15
N GLN A 98 12.69 9.97 1.40
CA GLN A 98 13.61 8.85 1.23
C GLN A 98 14.68 9.23 0.20
N ASP A 99 15.80 9.78 0.69
CA ASP A 99 16.93 10.27 -0.13
C ASP A 99 17.85 9.12 -0.65
N THR A 100 17.48 7.85 -0.45
CA THR A 100 18.33 6.70 -0.81
C THR A 100 17.55 5.46 -1.27
N GLY A 101 18.06 4.77 -2.30
CA GLY A 101 17.78 3.34 -2.57
C GLY A 101 16.79 3.01 -3.70
N ASN A 102 16.20 1.80 -3.61
CA ASN A 102 15.36 1.10 -4.61
C ASN A 102 14.19 1.92 -5.21
N TYR A 103 13.88 3.08 -4.64
CA TYR A 103 12.88 4.05 -5.14
C TYR A 103 13.33 4.80 -6.40
N HIS A 104 14.60 4.69 -6.80
CA HIS A 104 15.16 5.40 -7.95
C HIS A 104 15.72 4.49 -9.05
N ASN A 105 15.77 3.17 -8.84
CA ASN A 105 16.28 2.21 -9.84
C ASN A 105 15.17 1.25 -10.31
N PRO A 106 14.59 1.49 -11.50
CA PRO A 106 13.51 0.65 -12.02
C PRO A 106 13.88 -0.82 -12.23
N GLU A 107 15.13 -1.13 -12.61
CA GLU A 107 15.57 -2.52 -12.78
C GLU A 107 15.63 -3.27 -11.44
N GLN A 108 16.08 -2.60 -10.39
CA GLN A 108 16.04 -3.16 -9.04
C GLN A 108 14.60 -3.40 -8.59
N LEU A 109 13.71 -2.43 -8.81
CA LEU A 109 12.29 -2.60 -8.49
C LEU A 109 11.68 -3.78 -9.26
N LYS A 110 11.95 -3.90 -10.56
CA LYS A 110 11.48 -5.03 -11.39
C LYS A 110 11.92 -6.37 -10.82
N ASN A 111 13.20 -6.46 -10.41
CA ASN A 111 13.74 -7.67 -9.79
C ASN A 111 13.09 -7.97 -8.44
N MET A 112 12.79 -6.97 -7.63
CA MET A 112 12.08 -7.13 -6.36
C MET A 112 10.64 -7.61 -6.57
N ILE A 113 9.92 -7.02 -7.52
CA ILE A 113 8.56 -7.46 -7.89
C ILE A 113 8.59 -8.94 -8.28
N ASN A 114 9.50 -9.35 -9.15
CA ASN A 114 9.63 -10.75 -9.57
C ASN A 114 9.88 -11.70 -8.39
N LYS A 115 10.74 -11.31 -7.43
CA LYS A 115 11.00 -12.11 -6.22
C LYS A 115 9.76 -12.22 -5.33
N ILE A 116 9.01 -11.14 -5.14
CA ILE A 116 7.75 -11.17 -4.37
C ILE A 116 6.74 -12.07 -5.05
N LEU A 117 6.59 -11.99 -6.39
CA LEU A 117 5.68 -12.85 -7.13
C LEU A 117 6.03 -14.33 -7.01
N GLN A 118 7.32 -14.68 -7.04
CA GLN A 118 7.78 -16.06 -6.83
C GLN A 118 7.55 -16.56 -5.40
N TRP A 119 7.53 -15.66 -4.42
CA TRP A 119 7.29 -16.03 -3.03
C TRP A 119 5.81 -16.15 -2.68
N LEU A 120 4.95 -15.34 -3.32
CA LEU A 120 3.52 -15.22 -3.00
C LEU A 120 2.58 -16.13 -3.80
N ASN A 121 3.07 -16.67 -4.92
CA ASN A 121 2.38 -17.62 -5.79
C ASN A 121 3.01 -19.00 -5.67
#